data_AF-A0A7X5DI60-F1
#
_entry.id   AF-A0A7X5DI60-F1
#
_cell.length_a   1.000
_cell.length_b   1.000
_cell.length_c   1.000
_cell.angle_alpha   90.00
_cell.angle_beta   90.00
_cell.angle_gamma   90.00
#
_symmetry.space_group_name_H-M   'P 1'
#
loop_
_entity.id
_entity.type
_entity.pdbx_description
1 polymer ?
#
loop_
_entity_poly.entity_id
_entity_poly.type
_entity_poly.pdbx_seq_one_letter_code
_entity_poly.pdbx_strand_id
1 'polypeptide(L)'
;TQTERLTMNSRPKQPKYARNKNILVIGGSGSGKTRFFVKPSLMQCTSKDFPTSYIVTDPKGTLILETGKMLQRYKYRIKVLNTINFKKSMKYNPFAYLRSEKDILKLVNTIIANTKGDGEKSGEDFWVKAEKLYYTALIGYIWYEAPEDEKNFTTLLEMINASEAREDDEDFQNPVDLMFERLEEKDPEHFAVKQYKKYKLAAGKTAKSILISCGARLAPFDIKELRELMETDEMELDTIGDRKTALFV
;
A
#
# COMPACT_ATOMS: atom_id res chain seq x y z
N THR A 1 -6.17 38.02 -10.66
CA THR A 1 -4.95 38.24 -11.45
C THR A 1 -5.32 38.25 -12.93
N GLN A 2 -4.72 39.11 -13.75
CA GLN A 2 -5.12 39.30 -15.17
C GLN A 2 -4.87 38.04 -16.05
N THR A 3 -4.21 37.03 -15.51
CA THR A 3 -3.76 35.80 -16.17
C THR A 3 -4.67 34.59 -15.95
N GLU A 4 -5.58 34.61 -14.97
CA GLU A 4 -6.43 33.48 -14.61
C GLU A 4 -7.91 33.83 -14.84
N ARG A 5 -8.60 33.01 -15.64
CA ARG A 5 -10.04 33.13 -15.88
C ARG A 5 -10.72 31.81 -15.56
N LEU A 6 -11.89 31.88 -14.93
CA LEU A 6 -12.77 30.71 -14.78
C LEU A 6 -13.31 30.34 -16.16
N THR A 7 -13.10 29.09 -16.59
CA THR A 7 -13.66 28.57 -17.83
C THR A 7 -14.83 27.64 -17.51
N MET A 8 -15.98 27.90 -18.15
CA MET A 8 -17.12 26.97 -18.18
C MET A 8 -16.97 25.95 -19.32
N ASN A 9 -15.95 26.11 -20.18
CA ASN A 9 -15.69 25.14 -21.24
C ASN A 9 -15.18 23.83 -20.65
N SER A 10 -16.01 22.80 -20.77
CA SER A 10 -15.70 21.47 -20.26
C SER A 10 -14.61 20.74 -21.06
N ARG A 11 -14.24 21.24 -22.25
CA ARG A 11 -13.17 20.69 -23.10
C ARG A 11 -12.27 21.84 -23.59
N PRO A 12 -11.40 22.39 -22.71
CA PRO A 12 -10.47 23.45 -23.10
C PRO A 12 -9.47 22.93 -24.15
N LYS A 13 -9.02 23.82 -25.04
CA LYS A 13 -8.07 23.47 -26.12
C LYS A 13 -6.74 22.91 -25.60
N GLN A 14 -6.29 23.33 -24.41
CA GLN A 14 -5.12 22.77 -23.75
C GLN A 14 -5.57 21.83 -22.63
N PRO A 15 -5.33 20.50 -22.74
CA PRO A 15 -5.80 19.51 -21.77
C PRO A 15 -5.35 19.76 -20.32
N LYS A 16 -4.19 20.38 -20.10
CA LYS A 16 -3.71 20.74 -18.75
C LYS A 16 -4.63 21.69 -17.97
N TYR A 17 -5.55 22.37 -18.65
CA TYR A 17 -6.55 23.24 -18.04
C TYR A 17 -7.92 22.57 -17.91
N ALA A 18 -8.06 21.30 -18.34
CA ALA A 18 -9.28 20.54 -18.14
C ALA A 18 -9.43 20.19 -16.65
N ARG A 19 -10.64 20.37 -16.12
CA ARG A 19 -10.97 19.96 -14.76
C ARG A 19 -11.33 18.48 -14.73
N ASN A 20 -11.03 17.81 -13.61
CA ASN A 20 -11.53 16.46 -13.34
C ASN A 20 -13.07 16.48 -13.34
N LYS A 21 -13.67 15.62 -14.16
CA LYS A 21 -15.12 15.46 -14.25
C LYS A 21 -15.53 14.18 -13.55
N ASN A 22 -15.75 14.30 -12.25
CA ASN A 22 -16.29 13.19 -11.47
C ASN A 22 -17.76 12.98 -11.84
N ILE A 23 -18.18 11.72 -11.97
CA ILE A 23 -19.56 11.35 -12.27
C ILE A 23 -20.09 10.52 -11.09
N LEU A 24 -21.21 10.95 -10.52
CA LEU A 24 -21.93 10.20 -9.50
C LEU A 24 -23.16 9.53 -10.15
N VAL A 25 -23.22 8.20 -10.08
CA VAL A 25 -24.34 7.41 -10.61
C VAL A 25 -25.09 6.75 -9.46
N ILE A 26 -26.32 7.20 -9.21
CA ILE A 26 -27.17 6.70 -8.13
C ILE A 26 -28.26 5.81 -8.73
N GLY A 27 -28.50 4.65 -8.11
CA GLY A 27 -29.59 3.76 -8.47
C GLY A 27 -29.68 2.58 -7.53
N GLY A 28 -30.89 2.04 -7.35
CA GLY A 28 -31.14 0.86 -6.51
C GLY A 28 -30.45 -0.41 -7.01
N SER A 29 -30.57 -1.50 -6.24
CA SER A 29 -30.19 -2.83 -6.73
C SER A 29 -31.01 -3.17 -7.99
N GLY A 30 -30.38 -3.83 -8.98
CA GLY A 30 -31.06 -4.19 -10.23
C GLY A 30 -31.28 -3.05 -11.23
N SER A 31 -31.00 -1.78 -10.89
CA SER A 31 -31.23 -0.64 -11.80
C SER A 31 -30.28 -0.57 -13.01
N GLY A 32 -29.40 -1.56 -13.18
CA GLY A 32 -28.52 -1.67 -14.34
C GLY A 32 -27.29 -0.76 -14.32
N LYS A 33 -26.87 -0.19 -13.18
CA LYS A 33 -25.64 0.65 -13.06
C LYS A 33 -24.43 0.04 -13.77
N THR A 34 -24.16 -1.24 -13.50
CA THR A 34 -23.06 -1.97 -14.12
C THR A 34 -23.26 -2.15 -15.63
N ARG A 35 -24.48 -2.50 -16.07
CA ARG A 35 -24.80 -2.80 -17.47
C ARG A 35 -24.82 -1.56 -18.36
N PHE A 36 -25.37 -0.45 -17.87
CA PHE A 36 -25.64 0.74 -18.67
C PHE A 36 -24.60 1.85 -18.49
N PHE A 37 -23.80 1.83 -17.41
CA PHE A 37 -22.77 2.84 -17.17
C PHE A 37 -21.36 2.26 -17.16
N VAL A 38 -21.08 1.31 -16.26
CA VAL A 38 -19.71 0.78 -16.08
C VAL A 38 -19.22 0.02 -17.32
N LYS A 39 -19.99 -0.97 -17.80
CA LYS A 39 -19.60 -1.76 -18.97
C LYS A 39 -19.41 -0.90 -20.23
N PRO A 40 -20.34 0.00 -20.61
CA PRO A 40 -20.12 0.88 -21.76
C PRO A 40 -18.87 1.75 -21.59
N SER A 41 -18.58 2.24 -20.38
CA SER A 41 -17.37 3.04 -20.11
C SER A 41 -16.08 2.24 -20.35
N LEU A 42 -16.04 0.98 -19.95
CA LEU A 42 -14.91 0.07 -20.24
C LEU A 42 -14.86 -0.27 -21.74
N MET A 43 -16.01 -0.51 -22.36
CA MET A 43 -16.15 -0.89 -23.77
C MET A 43 -15.79 0.21 -24.75
N GLN A 44 -15.70 1.48 -24.31
CA GLN A 44 -15.13 2.53 -25.15
C GLN A 44 -13.69 2.18 -25.58
N CYS A 45 -12.93 1.46 -24.75
CA CYS A 45 -11.60 0.88 -25.01
C CYS A 45 -10.50 1.84 -25.52
N THR A 46 -10.79 3.01 -26.05
CA THR A 46 -9.83 4.01 -26.50
C THR A 46 -10.57 5.23 -27.01
N SER A 47 -10.04 6.42 -26.74
CA SER A 47 -10.04 7.47 -27.77
C SER A 47 -8.71 7.38 -28.51
N LYS A 48 -8.69 7.65 -29.83
CA LYS A 48 -7.43 7.77 -30.59
C LYS A 48 -6.60 8.96 -30.09
N ASP A 49 -7.30 9.99 -29.61
CA ASP A 49 -6.72 11.25 -29.16
C ASP A 49 -6.44 11.26 -27.65
N PHE A 50 -7.13 10.39 -26.89
CA PHE A 50 -7.01 10.30 -25.43
C PHE A 50 -7.00 8.82 -24.99
N PRO A 51 -5.84 8.15 -24.99
CA PRO A 51 -5.72 6.81 -24.41
C PRO A 51 -6.03 6.88 -22.90
N THR A 52 -6.79 5.89 -22.42
CA THR A 52 -7.26 5.86 -21.02
C THR A 52 -6.90 4.51 -20.40
N SER A 53 -6.32 4.54 -19.20
CA SER A 53 -6.19 3.36 -18.35
C SER A 53 -7.36 3.28 -17.36
N TYR A 54 -7.71 2.06 -16.96
CA TYR A 54 -8.86 1.80 -16.10
C TYR A 54 -8.38 1.19 -14.78
N ILE A 55 -8.96 1.69 -13.68
CA ILE A 55 -8.91 1.05 -12.37
C ILE A 55 -10.36 0.75 -12.00
N VAL A 56 -10.68 -0.53 -11.87
CA VAL A 56 -12.05 -1.03 -11.76
C VAL A 56 -12.19 -1.82 -10.48
N THR A 57 -13.06 -1.35 -9.59
CA THR A 57 -13.51 -2.16 -8.46
C THR A 57 -14.58 -3.14 -8.96
N ASP A 58 -14.25 -4.43 -8.96
CA ASP A 58 -15.08 -5.53 -9.45
C ASP A 58 -15.40 -6.51 -8.30
N PRO A 59 -16.22 -6.10 -7.32
CA PRO A 59 -16.49 -6.91 -6.12
C PRO A 59 -17.15 -8.26 -6.41
N LYS A 60 -17.68 -8.47 -7.62
CA LYS A 60 -18.27 -9.74 -8.06
C LYS A 60 -17.35 -10.56 -8.97
N GLY A 61 -16.20 -10.02 -9.38
CA GLY A 61 -15.30 -10.64 -10.36
C GLY A 61 -15.93 -10.86 -11.74
N THR A 62 -17.06 -10.21 -12.04
CA THR A 62 -17.80 -10.43 -13.29
C THR A 62 -17.31 -9.55 -14.42
N LEU A 63 -16.85 -8.33 -14.12
CA LEU A 63 -16.46 -7.37 -15.14
C LEU A 63 -15.24 -7.82 -15.90
N ILE A 64 -14.25 -8.41 -15.22
CA ILE A 64 -13.07 -8.95 -15.89
C ILE A 64 -13.43 -10.11 -16.84
N LEU A 65 -14.35 -10.98 -16.45
CA LEU A 65 -14.80 -12.10 -17.29
C LEU A 65 -15.54 -11.61 -18.53
N GLU A 66 -16.35 -10.57 -18.38
CA GLU A 66 -17.21 -10.05 -19.44
C GLU A 66 -16.48 -9.05 -20.37
N THR A 67 -15.49 -8.31 -19.87
CA THR A 67 -14.81 -7.24 -20.62
C THR A 67 -13.32 -7.46 -20.85
N GLY A 68 -12.67 -8.35 -20.08
CA GLY A 68 -11.22 -8.55 -20.11
C GLY A 68 -10.69 -9.02 -21.46
N LYS A 69 -11.36 -9.98 -22.11
CA LYS A 69 -10.97 -10.44 -23.46
C LYS A 69 -11.03 -9.33 -24.51
N MET A 70 -12.02 -8.45 -24.40
CA MET A 70 -12.13 -7.28 -25.29
C MET A 70 -11.00 -6.30 -25.01
N LEU A 71 -10.74 -5.95 -23.75
CA LEU A 71 -9.64 -5.05 -23.37
C LEU A 71 -8.28 -5.59 -23.85
N GLN A 72 -8.03 -6.90 -23.72
CA GLN A 72 -6.83 -7.56 -24.28
C GLN A 72 -6.71 -7.39 -25.80
N ARG A 73 -7.82 -7.54 -26.56
CA ARG A 73 -7.83 -7.30 -28.01
C ARG A 73 -7.48 -5.85 -28.35
N TYR A 74 -7.90 -4.90 -27.52
CA TYR A 74 -7.53 -3.48 -27.59
C TYR A 74 -6.16 -3.16 -26.99
N LYS A 75 -5.33 -4.18 -26.75
CA LYS A 75 -3.93 -4.08 -26.31
C LYS A 75 -3.76 -3.47 -24.92
N TYR A 76 -4.76 -3.61 -24.04
CA TYR A 76 -4.59 -3.33 -22.63
C TYR A 76 -3.74 -4.41 -21.96
N ARG A 77 -2.82 -3.99 -21.09
CA ARG A 77 -2.29 -4.85 -20.03
C ARG A 77 -3.40 -5.06 -19.01
N ILE A 78 -3.77 -6.31 -18.75
CA ILE A 78 -4.74 -6.63 -17.71
C ILE A 78 -3.98 -6.90 -16.43
N LYS A 79 -4.34 -6.20 -15.36
CA LYS A 79 -3.83 -6.43 -14.01
C LYS A 79 -4.98 -6.82 -13.10
N VAL A 80 -4.76 -7.75 -12.17
CA VAL A 80 -5.81 -8.28 -11.30
C VAL A 80 -5.31 -8.41 -9.88
N LEU A 81 -5.94 -7.71 -8.93
CA LEU A 81 -5.70 -7.91 -7.51
C LEU A 81 -6.95 -8.55 -6.89
N ASN A 82 -6.94 -9.87 -6.75
CA ASN A 82 -8.08 -10.63 -6.24
C ASN A 82 -7.93 -10.91 -4.74
N THR A 83 -8.67 -10.17 -3.93
CA THR A 83 -8.64 -10.28 -2.46
C THR A 83 -9.51 -11.41 -1.90
N ILE A 84 -10.22 -12.16 -2.75
CA ILE A 84 -11.06 -13.30 -2.36
C ILE A 84 -10.36 -14.63 -2.68
N ASN A 85 -9.74 -14.73 -3.84
CA ASN A 85 -9.00 -15.90 -4.28
C ASN A 85 -7.60 -15.50 -4.75
N PHE A 86 -6.64 -15.57 -3.83
CA PHE A 86 -5.26 -15.16 -4.04
C PHE A 86 -4.57 -15.94 -5.17
N LYS A 87 -4.98 -17.20 -5.43
CA LYS A 87 -4.46 -18.02 -6.55
C LYS A 87 -4.85 -17.47 -7.93
N LYS A 88 -5.83 -16.57 -7.99
CA LYS A 88 -6.26 -15.85 -9.21
C LYS A 88 -5.93 -14.35 -9.15
N SER A 89 -5.00 -13.97 -8.29
CA SER A 89 -4.48 -12.62 -8.16
C SER A 89 -3.08 -12.54 -8.73
N MET A 90 -2.70 -11.34 -9.16
CA MET A 90 -1.31 -10.93 -9.29
C MET A 90 -0.78 -10.50 -7.91
N LYS A 91 0.53 -10.57 -7.74
CA LYS A 91 1.21 -10.17 -6.51
C LYS A 91 1.38 -8.65 -6.40
N TYR A 92 1.30 -8.11 -5.18
CA TYR A 92 1.41 -6.70 -4.88
C TYR A 92 2.38 -6.48 -3.72
N ASN A 93 3.50 -5.82 -3.99
CA ASN A 93 4.47 -5.48 -2.95
C ASN A 93 4.54 -3.95 -2.77
N PRO A 94 4.10 -3.40 -1.62
CA PRO A 94 4.11 -1.96 -1.37
C PRO A 94 5.53 -1.34 -1.33
N PHE A 95 6.56 -2.11 -1.01
CA PHE A 95 7.95 -1.62 -0.99
C PHE A 95 8.43 -1.20 -2.38
N ALA A 96 7.90 -1.82 -3.44
CA ALA A 96 8.19 -1.46 -4.83
C ALA A 96 7.78 -0.01 -5.18
N TYR A 97 6.96 0.63 -4.35
CA TYR A 97 6.43 1.99 -4.55
C TYR A 97 7.01 3.03 -3.58
N LEU A 98 7.92 2.63 -2.69
CA LEU A 98 8.62 3.57 -1.80
C LEU A 98 9.68 4.34 -2.59
N ARG A 99 9.66 5.67 -2.50
CA ARG A 99 10.62 6.57 -3.16
C ARG A 99 11.27 7.56 -2.20
N SER A 100 10.74 7.68 -0.99
CA SER A 100 11.18 8.63 0.02
C SER A 100 10.73 8.20 1.41
N GLU A 101 11.29 8.80 2.46
CA GLU A 101 10.87 8.60 3.85
C GLU A 101 9.42 9.02 4.07
N LYS A 102 8.93 9.99 3.29
CA LYS A 102 7.51 10.38 3.32
C LYS A 102 6.61 9.23 2.91
N ASP A 103 7.04 8.37 1.99
CA ASP A 103 6.27 7.21 1.55
C ASP A 103 6.31 6.08 2.58
N ILE A 104 7.43 5.92 3.31
CA ILE A 104 7.51 5.02 4.47
C ILE A 104 6.44 5.44 5.50
N LEU A 105 6.39 6.72 5.85
CA LEU A 105 5.40 7.24 6.80
C LEU A 105 3.97 7.04 6.30
N LYS A 106 3.71 7.19 4.99
CA LYS A 106 2.40 6.88 4.41
C LYS A 106 2.06 5.40 4.55
N LEU A 107 2.98 4.50 4.22
CA LEU A 107 2.77 3.05 4.32
C LEU A 107 2.47 2.64 5.77
N VAL A 108 3.24 3.15 6.74
CA VAL A 108 3.00 2.92 8.17
C VAL A 108 1.60 3.40 8.57
N ASN A 109 1.22 4.62 8.18
CA ASN A 109 -0.12 5.13 8.47
C ASN A 109 -1.22 4.29 7.82
N THR A 110 -1.00 3.79 6.59
CA THR A 110 -1.92 2.87 5.91
C THR A 110 -2.07 1.56 6.68
N ILE A 111 -0.97 0.96 7.17
CA ILE A 111 -1.03 -0.25 8.01
C ILE A 111 -1.86 0.00 9.26
N ILE A 112 -1.56 1.07 10.01
CA ILE A 112 -2.25 1.40 11.26
C ILE A 112 -3.74 1.67 11.02
N ALA A 113 -4.07 2.42 9.97
CA ALA A 113 -5.46 2.79 9.66
C ALA A 113 -6.32 1.58 9.24
N ASN A 114 -5.74 0.61 8.53
CA ASN A 114 -6.46 -0.55 8.02
C ASN A 114 -6.40 -1.78 8.95
N THR A 115 -5.64 -1.71 10.05
CA THR A 115 -5.60 -2.76 11.09
C THR A 115 -6.20 -2.28 12.42
N LYS A 116 -6.87 -1.12 12.42
CA LYS A 116 -7.59 -0.62 13.58
C LYS A 116 -8.89 -1.41 13.77
N GLY A 117 -9.15 -1.87 14.99
CA GLY A 117 -10.41 -2.57 15.31
C GLY A 117 -11.62 -1.62 15.30
N ASP A 118 -12.79 -2.15 14.95
CA ASP A 118 -14.05 -1.40 15.02
C ASP A 118 -14.33 -0.98 16.47
N GLY A 119 -14.42 0.33 16.73
CA GLY A 119 -14.83 0.89 18.03
C GLY A 119 -13.72 1.51 18.89
N GLU A 120 -12.45 1.47 18.48
CA GLU A 120 -11.38 2.18 19.20
C GLU A 120 -11.51 3.70 19.01
N LYS A 121 -11.82 4.41 20.11
CA LYS A 121 -11.92 5.87 20.15
C LYS A 121 -10.70 6.53 19.48
N SER A 122 -11.00 7.54 18.68
CA SER A 122 -10.04 8.33 17.89
C SER A 122 -9.16 9.19 18.79
N GLY A 123 -8.09 8.61 19.33
CA GLY A 123 -6.93 9.33 19.86
C GLY A 123 -5.66 8.66 19.35
N GLU A 124 -4.60 9.44 19.12
CA GLU A 124 -3.26 8.86 19.02
C GLU A 124 -2.82 8.42 20.42
N ASP A 125 -3.34 7.27 20.87
CA ASP A 125 -2.90 6.68 22.12
C ASP A 125 -1.42 6.31 22.02
N PHE A 126 -0.75 6.27 23.16
CA PHE A 126 0.68 5.98 23.31
C PHE A 126 1.12 4.78 22.45
N TRP A 127 0.32 3.70 22.46
CA TRP A 127 0.59 2.48 21.70
C TRP A 127 0.71 2.73 20.20
N VAL A 128 -0.23 3.46 19.61
CA VAL A 128 -0.22 3.77 18.17
C VAL A 128 1.02 4.58 17.78
N LYS A 129 1.47 5.50 18.65
CA LYS A 129 2.69 6.28 18.40
C LYS A 129 3.94 5.40 18.44
N ALA A 130 4.00 4.49 19.41
CA ALA A 130 5.11 3.56 19.54
C ALA A 130 5.16 2.55 18.38
N GLU A 131 4.01 2.00 17.97
CA GLU A 131 3.89 1.14 16.79
C GLU A 131 4.37 1.87 15.52
N LYS A 132 3.95 3.13 15.34
CA LYS A 132 4.41 3.96 14.21
C LYS A 132 5.94 4.12 14.21
N LEU A 133 6.55 4.41 15.35
CA LEU A 133 8.02 4.52 15.47
C LEU A 133 8.70 3.23 15.05
N TYR A 134 8.22 2.11 15.59
CA TYR A 134 8.80 0.80 15.34
C TYR A 134 8.65 0.35 13.88
N TYR A 135 7.44 0.42 13.31
CA TYR A 135 7.24 0.11 11.88
C TYR A 135 8.04 1.04 10.97
N THR A 136 8.15 2.33 11.28
CA THR A 136 8.94 3.27 10.48
C THR A 136 10.42 2.89 10.50
N ALA A 137 10.93 2.46 11.66
CA ALA A 137 12.29 1.97 11.79
C ALA A 137 12.52 0.72 10.93
N LEU A 138 11.69 -0.31 11.08
CA LEU A 138 11.84 -1.58 10.35
C LEU A 138 11.68 -1.41 8.84
N ILE A 139 10.61 -0.75 8.39
CA ILE A 139 10.38 -0.52 6.95
C ILE A 139 11.49 0.35 6.37
N GLY A 140 11.98 1.34 7.13
CA GLY A 140 13.14 2.13 6.74
C GLY A 140 14.40 1.29 6.59
N TYR A 141 14.69 0.41 7.56
CA TYR A 141 15.82 -0.51 7.48
C TYR A 141 15.72 -1.40 6.24
N ILE A 142 14.58 -2.06 6.04
CA ILE A 142 14.38 -2.96 4.89
C ILE A 142 14.54 -2.19 3.58
N TRP A 143 13.96 -1.01 3.46
CA TRP A 143 14.01 -0.24 2.22
C TRP A 143 15.42 0.23 1.86
N TYR A 144 16.20 0.66 2.85
CA TYR A 144 17.56 1.17 2.66
C TYR A 144 18.62 0.06 2.54
N GLU A 145 18.56 -0.96 3.39
CA GLU A 145 19.66 -1.91 3.61
C GLU A 145 19.40 -3.32 3.08
N ALA A 146 18.14 -3.76 2.96
CA ALA A 146 17.87 -5.13 2.55
C ALA A 146 18.13 -5.33 1.04
N PRO A 147 18.52 -6.54 0.61
CA PRO A 147 18.50 -6.95 -0.80
C PRO A 147 17.12 -6.75 -1.43
N GLU A 148 17.06 -6.48 -2.75
CA GLU A 148 15.80 -6.18 -3.44
C GLU A 148 14.73 -7.29 -3.32
N ASP A 149 15.14 -8.56 -3.27
CA ASP A 149 14.25 -9.71 -3.08
C ASP A 149 13.70 -9.83 -1.64
N GLU A 150 14.37 -9.22 -0.67
CA GLU A 150 13.95 -9.16 0.74
C GLU A 150 13.16 -7.87 1.07
N LYS A 151 12.98 -6.95 0.13
CA LYS A 151 12.20 -5.71 0.35
C LYS A 151 10.70 -5.99 0.30
N ASN A 152 10.16 -6.71 1.29
CA ASN A 152 8.76 -7.13 1.29
C ASN A 152 8.18 -7.29 2.71
N PHE A 153 6.89 -7.62 2.79
CA PHE A 153 6.18 -7.79 4.07
C PHE A 153 6.61 -9.04 4.85
N THR A 154 7.13 -10.08 4.18
CA THR A 154 7.67 -11.27 4.86
C THR A 154 8.84 -10.87 5.75
N THR A 155 9.81 -10.12 5.21
CA THR A 155 10.96 -9.65 5.98
C THR A 155 10.53 -8.74 7.14
N LEU A 156 9.51 -7.90 6.94
CA LEU A 156 8.95 -7.09 8.03
C LEU A 156 8.40 -7.97 9.18
N LEU A 157 7.65 -9.03 8.87
CA LEU A 157 7.14 -9.97 9.88
C LEU A 157 8.28 -10.71 10.58
N GLU A 158 9.28 -11.17 9.84
CA GLU A 158 10.43 -11.88 10.38
C GLU A 158 11.24 -11.00 11.33
N MET A 159 11.47 -9.73 10.99
CA MET A 159 12.09 -8.76 11.89
C MET A 159 11.25 -8.55 13.16
N ILE A 160 9.92 -8.45 13.06
CA ILE A 160 9.06 -8.31 14.25
C ILE A 160 9.17 -9.53 15.15
N ASN A 161 9.17 -10.74 14.57
CA ASN A 161 9.29 -12.00 15.30
C ASN A 161 10.68 -12.18 15.93
N ALA A 162 11.72 -11.62 15.31
CA ALA A 162 13.09 -11.65 15.83
C ALA A 162 13.35 -10.62 16.93
N SER A 163 12.46 -9.64 17.14
CA SER A 163 12.64 -8.59 18.14
C SER A 163 12.17 -8.99 19.53
N GLU A 164 12.80 -9.98 20.13
CA GLU A 164 12.52 -10.36 21.52
C GLU A 164 12.86 -9.22 22.50
N ALA A 165 11.99 -9.00 23.48
CA ALA A 165 12.25 -8.08 24.60
C ALA A 165 12.12 -8.85 25.93
N ARG A 166 13.10 -8.67 26.81
CA ARG A 166 13.13 -9.26 28.16
C ARG A 166 12.80 -8.20 29.21
N GLU A 167 12.01 -8.57 30.21
CA GLU A 167 11.57 -7.63 31.26
C GLU A 167 12.64 -7.45 32.34
N ASP A 168 13.42 -8.50 32.61
CA ASP A 168 14.38 -8.55 33.74
C ASP A 168 15.84 -8.35 33.30
N ASP A 169 16.09 -8.05 32.02
CA ASP A 169 17.41 -7.91 31.44
C ASP A 169 17.41 -6.76 30.41
N GLU A 170 17.71 -5.55 30.88
CA GLU A 170 17.72 -4.34 30.03
C GLU A 170 18.90 -4.31 29.05
N ASP A 171 19.96 -5.06 29.33
CA ASP A 171 21.15 -5.18 28.49
C ASP A 171 20.99 -6.26 27.40
N PHE A 172 19.86 -6.99 27.41
CA PHE A 172 19.57 -7.99 26.39
C PHE A 172 19.42 -7.35 25.01
N GLN A 173 20.17 -7.89 24.04
CA GLN A 173 20.10 -7.50 22.64
C GLN A 173 19.54 -8.64 21.81
N ASN A 174 18.47 -8.35 21.07
CA ASN A 174 17.94 -9.27 20.07
C ASN A 174 18.66 -9.10 18.71
N PRO A 175 18.44 -10.00 17.72
CA PRO A 175 19.06 -9.87 16.40
C PRO A 175 18.80 -8.52 15.70
N VAL A 176 17.61 -7.93 15.90
CA VAL A 176 17.27 -6.63 15.30
C VAL A 176 18.02 -5.49 15.97
N ASP A 177 18.21 -5.52 17.30
CA ASP A 177 19.06 -4.57 18.02
C ASP A 177 20.47 -4.53 17.42
N LEU A 178 21.09 -5.72 17.24
CA LEU A 178 22.42 -5.85 16.66
C LEU A 178 22.47 -5.36 15.20
N MET A 179 21.40 -5.51 14.43
CA MET A 179 21.29 -4.98 13.07
C MET A 179 21.28 -3.45 13.06
N PHE A 180 20.52 -2.83 13.96
CA PHE A 180 20.45 -1.37 14.07
C PHE A 180 21.73 -0.75 14.65
N GLU A 181 22.40 -1.42 15.58
CA GLU A 181 23.70 -0.98 16.11
C GLU A 181 24.78 -0.96 15.03
N ARG A 182 24.88 -2.03 14.22
CA ARG A 182 25.81 -2.05 13.08
C ARG A 182 25.50 -0.99 12.04
N LEU A 183 24.22 -0.68 11.84
CA LEU A 183 23.81 0.39 10.92
C LEU A 183 24.18 1.76 11.50
N GLU A 184 23.98 1.96 12.80
CA GLU A 184 24.36 3.18 13.51
C GLU A 184 25.88 3.42 13.49
N GLU A 185 26.70 2.38 13.66
CA GLU A 185 28.16 2.49 13.55
C GLU A 185 28.60 3.02 12.18
N LYS A 186 27.87 2.67 11.12
CA LYS A 186 28.15 3.11 9.74
C LYS A 186 27.60 4.50 9.46
N ASP A 187 26.35 4.74 9.84
CA ASP A 187 25.65 6.01 9.65
C ASP A 187 24.77 6.34 10.88
N PRO A 188 25.30 7.11 11.84
CA PRO A 188 24.56 7.50 13.04
C PRO A 188 23.34 8.37 12.74
N GLU A 189 23.34 9.07 11.61
CA GLU A 189 22.28 9.99 11.20
C GLU A 189 21.21 9.32 10.32
N HIS A 190 21.33 8.01 10.09
CA HIS A 190 20.43 7.21 9.27
C HIS A 190 18.97 7.32 9.75
N PHE A 191 18.04 7.47 8.81
CA PHE A 191 16.62 7.67 9.12
C PHE A 191 16.04 6.54 9.97
N ALA A 192 16.30 5.28 9.61
CA ALA A 192 15.80 4.12 10.33
C ALA A 192 16.35 4.04 11.77
N VAL A 193 17.65 4.32 11.96
CA VAL A 193 18.32 4.32 13.27
C VAL A 193 17.69 5.36 14.19
N LYS A 194 17.44 6.58 13.69
CA LYS A 194 16.80 7.64 14.48
C LYS A 194 15.40 7.26 14.96
N GLN A 195 14.63 6.50 14.19
CA GLN A 195 13.31 6.02 14.64
C GLN A 195 13.45 4.87 15.63
N TYR A 196 14.38 3.94 15.39
CA TYR A 196 14.64 2.81 16.27
C TYR A 196 15.08 3.25 17.67
N LYS A 197 16.00 4.23 17.76
CA LYS A 197 16.43 4.82 19.04
C LYS A 197 15.27 5.36 19.86
N LYS A 198 14.30 6.03 19.21
CA LYS A 198 13.11 6.55 19.89
C LYS A 198 12.22 5.43 20.43
N TYR A 199 12.13 4.31 19.70
CA TYR A 199 11.44 3.11 20.17
C TYR A 199 12.17 2.48 21.36
N LYS A 200 13.52 2.37 21.32
CA LYS A 200 14.35 1.82 22.41
C LYS A 200 14.36 2.65 23.70
N LEU A 201 13.75 3.84 23.72
CA LEU A 201 13.48 4.58 24.96
C LEU A 201 12.38 3.92 25.82
N ALA A 202 11.61 2.98 25.26
CA ALA A 202 10.62 2.22 26.03
C ALA A 202 11.31 1.17 26.91
N ALA A 203 10.94 1.10 28.19
CA ALA A 203 11.39 0.06 29.11
C ALA A 203 10.98 -1.35 28.63
N GLY A 204 11.71 -2.40 29.04
CA GLY A 204 11.55 -3.77 28.53
C GLY A 204 10.10 -4.28 28.53
N LYS A 205 9.36 -4.07 29.62
CA LYS A 205 7.92 -4.41 29.71
C LYS A 205 7.06 -3.67 28.69
N THR A 206 7.32 -2.38 28.49
CA THR A 206 6.60 -1.55 27.52
C THR A 206 6.97 -1.94 26.09
N ALA A 207 8.26 -2.20 25.82
CA ALA A 207 8.74 -2.68 24.52
C ALA A 207 8.05 -3.98 24.12
N LYS A 208 7.95 -4.94 25.05
CA LYS A 208 7.24 -6.21 24.85
C LYS A 208 5.76 -6.01 24.51
N SER A 209 5.06 -5.10 25.20
CA SER A 209 3.67 -4.76 24.86
C SER A 209 3.53 -4.12 23.47
N ILE A 210 4.47 -3.25 23.07
CA ILE A 210 4.49 -2.66 21.72
C ILE A 210 4.67 -3.75 20.64
N LEU A 211 5.58 -4.69 20.88
CA LEU A 211 5.87 -5.80 19.95
C LEU A 211 4.65 -6.72 19.78
N ILE A 212 3.97 -7.08 20.87
CA ILE A 212 2.73 -7.85 20.82
C ILE A 212 1.67 -7.11 20.00
N SER A 213 1.53 -5.80 20.20
CA SER A 213 0.58 -4.97 19.45
C SER A 213 0.91 -4.95 17.95
N CYS A 214 2.19 -4.78 17.59
CA CYS A 214 2.63 -4.85 16.20
C CYS A 214 2.35 -6.23 15.58
N GLY A 215 2.74 -7.30 16.25
CA GLY A 215 2.51 -8.67 15.80
C GLY A 215 1.01 -8.96 15.60
N ALA A 216 0.16 -8.53 16.54
CA ALA A 216 -1.28 -8.73 16.43
C ALA A 216 -1.90 -8.03 15.19
N ARG A 217 -1.45 -6.82 14.86
CA ARG A 217 -1.92 -6.11 13.65
C ARG A 217 -1.54 -6.82 12.37
N LEU A 218 -0.35 -7.43 12.33
CA LEU A 218 0.16 -8.09 11.13
C LEU A 218 -0.11 -9.60 11.10
N ALA A 219 -0.77 -10.16 12.12
CA ALA A 219 -1.14 -11.57 12.18
C ALA A 219 -1.87 -12.11 10.93
N PRO A 220 -2.75 -11.35 10.22
CA PRO A 220 -3.33 -11.83 8.97
C PRO A 220 -2.28 -12.19 7.90
N PHE A 221 -1.11 -11.55 7.90
CA PHE A 221 -0.02 -11.82 6.97
C PHE A 221 0.80 -13.09 7.31
N ASP A 222 0.49 -13.76 8.43
CA ASP A 222 1.00 -15.11 8.69
C ASP A 222 0.32 -16.19 7.85
N ILE A 223 -0.80 -15.85 7.21
CA ILE A 223 -1.44 -16.72 6.23
C ILE A 223 -0.54 -16.83 5.00
N LYS A 224 -0.04 -18.04 4.74
CA LYS A 224 0.89 -18.33 3.63
C LYS A 224 0.44 -17.74 2.30
N GLU A 225 -0.84 -17.90 1.93
CA GLU A 225 -1.37 -17.40 0.66
C GLU A 225 -1.33 -15.86 0.57
N LEU A 226 -1.52 -15.14 1.69
CA LEU A 226 -1.41 -13.68 1.73
C LEU A 226 0.05 -13.22 1.71
N ARG A 227 0.94 -13.96 2.36
CA ARG A 227 2.38 -13.71 2.31
C ARG A 227 2.93 -13.85 0.88
N GLU A 228 2.58 -14.94 0.20
CA GLU A 228 2.95 -15.17 -1.20
C GLU A 228 2.41 -14.07 -2.13
N LEU A 229 1.21 -13.54 -1.85
CA LEU A 229 0.62 -12.43 -2.59
C LEU A 229 1.45 -11.14 -2.47
N MET A 230 2.15 -10.93 -1.36
CA MET A 230 2.84 -9.66 -1.06
C MET A 230 4.36 -9.71 -1.15
N GLU A 231 4.90 -10.86 -1.54
CA GLU A 231 6.34 -11.11 -1.63
C GLU A 231 7.00 -10.29 -2.75
N THR A 232 6.38 -10.24 -3.93
CA THR A 232 6.89 -9.50 -5.10
C THR A 232 5.81 -8.61 -5.71
N ASP A 233 6.20 -7.64 -6.53
CA ASP A 233 5.24 -6.81 -7.27
C ASP A 233 5.09 -7.29 -8.71
N GLU A 234 3.85 -7.56 -9.09
CA GLU A 234 3.46 -7.77 -10.49
C GLU A 234 2.49 -6.68 -10.97
N MET A 235 2.07 -5.76 -10.08
CA MET A 235 1.03 -4.78 -10.37
C MET A 235 1.51 -3.65 -11.29
N GLU A 236 2.78 -3.22 -11.14
CA GLU A 236 3.36 -2.08 -11.87
C GLU A 236 2.47 -0.82 -11.80
N LEU A 237 1.94 -0.49 -10.60
CA LEU A 237 0.92 0.56 -10.42
C LEU A 237 1.39 1.95 -10.87
N ASP A 238 2.70 2.21 -10.78
CA ASP A 238 3.35 3.44 -11.21
C ASP A 238 3.33 3.63 -12.75
N THR A 239 3.16 2.54 -13.51
CA THR A 239 3.09 2.58 -14.98
C THR A 239 1.66 2.75 -15.51
N ILE A 240 0.65 2.79 -14.63
CA ILE A 240 -0.75 2.97 -15.03
C ILE A 240 -0.93 4.38 -15.60
N GLY A 241 -1.19 4.46 -16.91
CA GLY A 241 -1.38 5.72 -17.62
C GLY A 241 -0.29 5.97 -18.66
N ASP A 242 0.93 5.50 -18.41
CA ASP A 242 2.01 5.48 -19.41
C ASP A 242 1.73 4.45 -20.50
N ARG A 243 1.16 3.32 -20.08
CA ARG A 243 0.68 2.25 -20.95
C ARG A 243 -0.80 2.01 -20.67
N LYS A 244 -1.52 1.57 -21.70
CA LYS A 244 -2.92 1.15 -21.55
C LYS A 244 -2.99 -0.04 -20.60
N THR A 245 -3.51 0.20 -19.40
CA THR A 245 -3.63 -0.81 -18.35
C THR A 245 -5.06 -0.81 -17.82
N ALA A 246 -5.63 -1.99 -17.63
CA ALA A 246 -6.90 -2.19 -16.96
C ALA A 246 -6.67 -3.03 -15.72
N LEU A 247 -6.70 -2.37 -14.57
CA LEU A 247 -6.58 -2.97 -13.25
C LEU A 247 -7.98 -3.32 -12.72
N PHE A 248 -8.19 -4.58 -12.36
CA PHE A 248 -9.38 -5.06 -11.67
C PHE A 248 -9.03 -5.41 -10.21
N VAL A 249 -9.80 -4.89 -9.26
CA VAL A 249 -9.67 -5.12 -7.81
C VAL A 249 -10.97 -5.70 -7.26
#